data_AF-A0A2N1Q3J2-F1
#
_entry.id   AF-A0A2N1Q3J2-F1
#
_cell.length_a   1.000
_cell.length_b   1.000
_cell.length_c   1.000
_cell.angle_alpha   90.00
_cell.angle_beta   90.00
_cell.angle_gamma   90.00
#
_symmetry.space_group_name_H-M   'P 1'
#
loop_
_entity.id
_entity.type
_entity.pdbx_description
1 polymer ?
#
loop_
_entity_poly.entity_id
_entity_poly.type
_entity_poly.pdbx_seq_one_letter_code
_entity_poly.pdbx_strand_id
1 'polypeptide(L)'
;NNLSYQGAHYLYDKLIATGKYKDPFQKPFLKEFTLQTTLAKESIQTALLENGIFGGLGLDVFGDKYEGLVNFSVTEKRTKSEIDKLISILEGLS
;
A
#
# COMPACT_ATOMS: atom_id res chain seq x y z
N ASN A 1 10.51 12.62 12.08
CA ASN A 1 9.58 11.50 11.84
C ASN A 1 10.29 10.37 11.08
N ASN A 2 11.38 9.82 11.65
CA ASN A 2 12.26 8.90 10.93
C ASN A 2 11.64 7.50 10.75
N LEU A 3 10.94 7.00 11.78
CA LEU A 3 10.30 5.67 11.73
C LEU A 3 9.20 5.59 10.68
N SER A 4 8.31 6.59 10.59
CA SER A 4 7.27 6.62 9.55
C SER A 4 7.88 6.65 8.14
N TYR A 5 8.94 7.43 7.95
CA TYR A 5 9.64 7.52 6.67
C TYR A 5 10.23 6.17 6.27
N GLN A 6 11.02 5.56 7.15
CA GLN A 6 11.64 4.26 6.87
C GLN A 6 10.59 3.16 6.61
N GLY A 7 9.52 3.12 7.40
CA GLY A 7 8.44 2.14 7.22
C GLY A 7 7.70 2.32 5.90
N ALA A 8 7.39 3.56 5.51
CA ALA A 8 6.72 3.86 4.24
C ALA A 8 7.58 3.49 3.03
N HIS A 9 8.87 3.87 3.05
CA HIS A 9 9.79 3.55 1.96
C HIS A 9 10.08 2.05 1.87
N TYR A 10 10.19 1.36 3.02
CA TYR A 10 10.32 -0.10 3.04
C TYR A 10 9.08 -0.80 2.44
N LEU A 11 7.87 -0.37 2.81
CA LEU A 11 6.64 -0.91 2.24
C LEU A 11 6.58 -0.65 0.72
N TYR A 12 6.85 0.59 0.31
CA TYR A 12 6.87 0.99 -1.10
C TYR A 12 7.78 0.09 -1.93
N ASP A 13 9.05 -0.06 -1.53
CA ASP A 13 10.04 -0.85 -2.27
C ASP A 13 9.62 -2.31 -2.41
N LYS A 14 9.05 -2.88 -1.34
CA LYS A 14 8.56 -4.26 -1.32
C LYS A 14 7.36 -4.46 -2.24
N LEU A 15 6.39 -3.54 -2.23
CA LEU A 15 5.24 -3.63 -3.13
C LEU A 15 5.65 -3.49 -4.60
N ILE A 16 6.56 -2.57 -4.93
CA ILE A 16 7.11 -2.43 -6.29
C ILE A 16 7.82 -3.73 -6.72
N ALA A 17 8.62 -4.34 -5.83
CA ALA A 17 9.36 -5.57 -6.12
C ALA A 17 8.45 -6.77 -6.46
N THR A 18 7.19 -6.76 -6.03
CA THR A 18 6.22 -7.82 -6.40
C THR A 18 5.85 -7.81 -7.90
N GLY A 19 6.10 -6.70 -8.61
CA GLY A 19 5.64 -6.48 -9.98
C GLY A 19 4.14 -6.21 -10.14
N LYS A 20 3.35 -6.31 -9.06
CA LYS A 20 1.89 -6.07 -9.06
C LYS A 20 1.51 -4.61 -8.89
N TYR A 21 2.47 -3.79 -8.46
CA TYR A 21 2.30 -2.37 -8.22
C TYR A 21 3.32 -1.55 -9.03
N LYS A 22 2.91 -0.36 -9.45
CA LYS A 22 3.74 0.61 -10.16
C LYS A 22 3.55 1.99 -9.54
N ASP A 23 4.59 2.83 -9.58
CA ASP A 23 4.49 4.23 -9.16
C ASP A 23 4.18 5.14 -10.37
N PRO A 24 2.95 5.68 -10.48
CA PRO A 24 2.58 6.55 -11.59
C PRO A 24 3.09 8.00 -11.42
N PHE A 25 3.58 8.39 -10.25
CA PHE A 25 3.97 9.77 -9.94
C PHE A 25 5.48 9.97 -9.94
N GLN A 26 6.26 8.99 -9.47
CA GLN A 26 7.72 9.05 -9.35
C GLN A 26 8.19 10.34 -8.65
N LYS A 27 7.53 10.68 -7.54
CA LYS A 27 7.83 11.87 -6.72
C LYS A 27 8.30 11.48 -5.32
N PRO A 28 9.14 12.30 -4.68
CA PRO A 28 9.48 12.10 -3.27
C PRO A 28 8.23 12.12 -2.39
N PHE A 29 8.21 11.26 -1.37
CA PHE A 29 7.18 11.23 -0.35
C PHE A 29 7.76 11.03 1.04
N LEU A 30 7.02 11.47 2.07
CA LEU A 30 7.43 11.30 3.46
C LEU A 30 6.97 9.94 4.00
N LYS A 31 5.65 9.78 4.20
CA LYS A 31 5.08 8.60 4.86
C LYS A 31 3.80 8.07 4.20
N GLU A 32 3.37 8.75 3.14
CA GLU A 32 2.16 8.46 2.38
C GLU A 32 2.51 8.43 0.90
N PHE A 33 2.07 7.38 0.20
CA PHE A 33 2.35 7.22 -1.22
C PHE A 33 1.19 6.49 -1.90
N THR A 34 1.10 6.66 -3.21
CA THR A 34 0.04 6.08 -4.03
C THR A 34 0.68 5.23 -5.11
N LEU A 35 0.18 4.01 -5.26
CA LEU A 35 0.60 3.08 -6.30
C LEU A 35 -0.58 2.76 -7.23
N GLN A 36 -0.26 2.42 -8.47
CA GLN A 36 -1.19 1.84 -9.42
C GLN A 36 -1.09 0.32 -9.40
N THR A 37 -2.23 -0.37 -9.49
CA THR A 37 -2.30 -1.83 -9.58
C THR A 37 -3.51 -2.27 -10.43
N THR A 38 -3.43 -3.48 -10.97
CA THR A 38 -4.56 -4.17 -11.63
C THR A 38 -5.33 -5.06 -10.66
N LEU A 39 -4.84 -5.24 -9.43
CA LEU A 39 -5.55 -5.99 -8.40
C LEU A 39 -6.87 -5.29 -8.07
N ALA A 40 -7.92 -6.08 -7.89
CA ALA A 40 -9.21 -5.54 -7.45
C ALA A 40 -9.06 -4.89 -6.07
N LYS A 41 -9.42 -3.62 -5.95
CA LYS A 41 -9.32 -2.85 -4.70
C LYS A 41 -10.09 -3.47 -3.54
N GLU A 42 -11.25 -4.07 -3.83
CA GLU A 42 -12.05 -4.80 -2.83
C GLU A 42 -11.30 -6.02 -2.29
N SER A 43 -10.54 -6.72 -3.14
CA SER A 43 -9.69 -7.83 -2.72
C SER A 43 -8.56 -7.38 -1.80
N ILE A 44 -7.91 -6.25 -2.11
CA ILE A 44 -6.87 -5.65 -1.25
C ILE A 44 -7.45 -5.31 0.12
N GLN A 45 -8.54 -4.54 0.15
CA GLN A 45 -9.13 -4.08 1.41
C GLN A 45 -9.68 -5.24 2.25
N THR A 46 -10.40 -6.17 1.62
CA THR A 46 -10.96 -7.35 2.29
C THR A 46 -9.85 -8.20 2.91
N ALA A 47 -8.80 -8.53 2.14
CA ALA A 47 -7.72 -9.38 2.63
C ALA A 47 -6.95 -8.74 3.81
N LEU A 48 -6.75 -7.41 3.76
CA LEU A 48 -6.14 -6.68 4.87
C LEU A 48 -7.05 -6.65 6.11
N LEU A 49 -8.33 -6.35 5.92
CA LEU A 49 -9.32 -6.27 7.01
C LEU A 49 -9.51 -7.61 7.72
N GLU A 50 -9.61 -8.71 6.97
CA GLU A 50 -9.69 -10.08 7.52
C GLU A 50 -8.47 -10.44 8.38
N ASN A 51 -7.34 -9.79 8.14
CA ASN A 51 -6.11 -9.96 8.89
C ASN A 51 -5.88 -8.90 9.99
N GLY A 52 -6.90 -8.07 10.27
CA GLY A 52 -6.86 -7.02 11.29
C GLY A 52 -6.06 -5.78 10.89
N ILE A 53 -5.84 -5.56 9.59
CA ILE A 53 -5.06 -4.44 9.05
C ILE A 53 -6.00 -3.48 8.31
N PHE A 54 -6.01 -2.21 8.71
CA PHE A 54 -6.69 -1.15 7.98
C PHE A 54 -5.67 -0.40 7.12
N GLY A 55 -5.76 -0.55 5.79
CA GLY A 55 -4.85 0.07 4.84
C GLY A 55 -5.25 -0.19 3.38
N GLY A 56 -4.51 0.40 2.43
CA GLY A 56 -4.76 0.22 1.00
C GLY A 56 -6.05 0.91 0.54
N LEU A 57 -6.17 2.22 0.76
CA LEU A 57 -7.34 2.99 0.34
C LEU A 57 -7.38 3.07 -1.19
N GLY A 58 -8.37 2.43 -1.82
CA GLY A 58 -8.67 2.68 -3.23
C GLY A 58 -9.14 4.12 -3.43
N LEU A 59 -8.54 4.83 -4.38
CA LEU A 59 -8.82 6.25 -4.63
C LEU A 59 -9.95 6.48 -5.63
N ASP A 60 -10.45 5.42 -6.25
CA ASP A 60 -11.64 5.40 -7.11
C ASP A 60 -12.89 5.92 -6.38
N VAL A 61 -12.93 5.85 -5.05
CA VAL A 61 -13.96 6.50 -4.22
C VAL A 61 -14.05 8.02 -4.42
N PHE A 62 -13.01 8.64 -4.98
CA PHE A 62 -12.96 10.06 -5.33
C PHE A 62 -13.22 10.32 -6.83
N GLY A 63 -13.58 9.29 -7.59
CA GLY A 63 -14.00 9.35 -9.00
C GLY A 63 -13.18 8.46 -9.94
N ASP A 64 -13.77 8.11 -11.08
CA ASP A 64 -13.27 7.14 -12.07
C ASP A 64 -11.85 7.43 -12.57
N LYS A 65 -11.43 8.70 -12.61
CA LYS A 65 -10.07 9.09 -13.01
C LYS A 65 -8.96 8.56 -12.10
N TYR A 66 -9.32 8.03 -10.93
CA TYR A 66 -8.39 7.42 -9.96
C TYR A 66 -8.50 5.89 -9.91
N GLU A 67 -9.15 5.28 -10.90
CA GLU A 67 -9.25 3.82 -11.01
C GLU A 67 -7.88 3.15 -10.98
N GLY A 68 -7.78 2.05 -10.23
CA GLY A 68 -6.55 1.30 -10.03
C GLY A 68 -5.51 1.97 -9.14
N LEU A 69 -5.77 3.17 -8.60
CA LEU A 69 -4.89 3.83 -7.65
C LEU A 69 -5.23 3.46 -6.20
N VAL A 70 -4.21 3.09 -5.44
CA VAL A 70 -4.31 2.71 -4.04
C VAL A 70 -3.30 3.51 -3.22
N ASN A 71 -3.78 4.14 -2.15
CA ASN A 71 -2.96 4.93 -1.23
C ASN A 71 -2.62 4.14 0.04
N PHE A 72 -1.37 4.29 0.48
CA PHE A 72 -0.83 3.72 1.71
C PHE A 72 -0.25 4.83 2.60
N SER A 73 -0.48 4.72 3.91
CA SER A 73 0.09 5.58 4.95
C SER A 73 0.72 4.73 6.03
N VAL A 74 2.01 4.97 6.33
CA VAL A 74 2.73 4.28 7.41
C VAL A 74 3.04 5.28 8.51
N THR A 75 2.66 4.95 9.74
CA THR A 75 2.92 5.80 10.92
C THR A 75 3.96 5.15 11.82
N GLU A 76 4.56 5.94 12.71
CA GLU A 76 5.59 5.52 13.65
C GLU A 76 5.14 4.45 14.64
N LYS A 77 3.82 4.18 14.71
CA LYS A 77 3.24 3.11 15.53
C LYS A 77 3.37 1.73 14.89
N ARG A 78 3.76 1.63 13.62
CA ARG A 78 3.87 0.35 12.90
C ARG A 78 5.26 -0.23 13.00
N THR A 79 5.31 -1.49 13.37
CA THR A 79 6.52 -2.30 13.44
C THR A 79 6.84 -2.90 12.07
N LYS A 80 8.11 -3.27 11.86
CA LYS A 80 8.53 -3.99 10.65
C LYS A 80 7.72 -5.27 10.43
N SER A 81 7.43 -6.01 11.50
CA SER A 81 6.66 -7.26 11.44
C SER A 81 5.21 -7.03 10.96
N GLU A 82 4.55 -5.96 11.41
CA GLU A 82 3.23 -5.58 10.88
C GLU A 82 3.29 -5.24 9.38
N ILE A 83 4.35 -4.53 8.95
CA ILE A 83 4.55 -4.19 7.53
C ILE A 83 4.85 -5.46 6.71
N ASP A 84 5.68 -6.37 7.20
CA ASP A 84 5.96 -7.66 6.56
C ASP A 84 4.69 -8.51 6.43
N LYS A 85 3.84 -8.53 7.45
CA LYS A 85 2.53 -9.21 7.40
C LYS A 85 1.66 -8.62 6.30
N LEU A 86 1.56 -7.29 6.22
CA LEU A 86 0.83 -6.59 5.16
C LEU A 86 1.36 -6.99 3.78
N ILE A 87 2.68 -6.94 3.56
CA ILE A 87 3.32 -7.32 2.30
C ILE A 87 2.96 -8.76 1.93
N SER A 88 3.11 -9.70 2.87
CA SER A 88 2.82 -11.11 2.66
C SER A 88 1.37 -11.37 2.22
N ILE A 89 0.40 -10.66 2.81
CA ILE A 89 -1.01 -10.75 2.42
C ILE A 89 -1.19 -10.27 0.97
N LEU A 90 -0.63 -9.11 0.60
CA LEU A 90 -0.79 -8.54 -0.74
C LEU A 90 -0.02 -9.33 -1.82
N GLU A 91 1.12 -9.93 -1.46
CA GLU A 91 1.86 -10.87 -2.31
C GLU A 91 1.06 -12.14 -2.63
N GLY A 92 0.11 -12.53 -1.80
CA GLY A 92 -0.78 -13.68 -2.05
C GLY A 92 -1.95 -13.40 -3.00
N LEU A 93 -2.25 -12.14 -3.30
CA LEU A 93 -3.39 -11.77 -4.15
C LEU A 93 -3.07 -11.99 -5.64
N SER A 94 -4.03 -12.50 -6.42
CA SER A 94 -3.87 -12.73 -7.86
C SER A 94 -4.62 -11.68 -8.68
#